data_AF-A0A9D0GC77-F1
#
_entry.id   AF-A0A9D0GC77-F1
#
_cell.length_a   1.000
_cell.length_b   1.000
_cell.length_c   1.000
_cell.angle_alpha   90.00
_cell.angle_beta   90.00
_cell.angle_gamma   90.00
#
_symmetry.space_group_name_H-M   'P 1'
#
loop_
_entity.id
_entity.type
_entity.pdbx_description
1 polymer ?
#
loop_
_entity_poly.entity_id
_entity_poly.type
_entity_poly.pdbx_seq_one_letter_code
_entity_poly.pdbx_strand_id
1 'polypeptide(L)' 'MLEDRARVWADMQDALAHGQPYELVYRIRTAQGDVKWVWEQGRAVPVPGEGFEVLEGLVLDVTAAH' A
#
# COMPACT_ATOMS: atom_id res chain seq x y z
N MET A 1 -12.87 -6.90 -0.50
CA MET A 1 -11.58 -7.61 -0.43
C MET A 1 -11.00 -7.95 -1.79
N LEU A 2 -11.65 -8.77 -2.64
CA LEU A 2 -11.13 -9.02 -4.00
C LEU A 2 -11.07 -7.75 -4.86
N GLU A 3 -12.11 -6.91 -4.76
CA GLU A 3 -12.17 -5.60 -5.43
C GLU A 3 -11.10 -4.63 -4.89
N ASP A 4 -10.95 -4.56 -3.56
CA ASP A 4 -9.91 -3.71 -2.93
C ASP A 4 -8.52 -4.14 -3.39
N ARG A 5 -8.25 -5.45 -3.45
CA ARG A 5 -6.94 -5.99 -3.86
C ARG A 5 -6.61 -5.64 -5.31
N ALA A 6 -7.56 -5.81 -6.23
CA ALA A 6 -7.32 -5.52 -7.64
C ALA A 6 -7.03 -4.02 -7.86
N ARG A 7 -7.84 -3.15 -7.22
CA ARG A 7 -7.65 -1.71 -7.29
C ARG A 7 -6.33 -1.26 -6.65
N VAL A 8 -6.07 -1.67 -5.41
CA VAL A 8 -4.81 -1.35 -4.69
C VAL A 8 -3.59 -1.77 -5.50
N TRP A 9 -3.62 -2.96 -6.09
CA TRP A 9 -2.53 -3.43 -6.93
C TRP A 9 -2.33 -2.55 -8.18
N ALA A 10 -3.41 -2.20 -8.88
CA ALA A 10 -3.33 -1.38 -10.08
C ALA A 10 -2.81 0.04 -9.75
N ASP A 11 -3.40 0.69 -8.74
CA ASP A 11 -3.05 2.06 -8.32
C ASP A 11 -1.58 2.12 -7.84
N MET A 12 -1.13 1.12 -7.07
CA MET A 12 0.25 1.03 -6.61
C MET A 12 1.22 0.84 -7.79
N GLN A 13 0.94 -0.11 -8.70
CA GLN A 13 1.82 -0.38 -9.85
C GLN A 13 1.94 0.83 -10.77
N ASP A 14 0.85 1.56 -11.00
CA ASP A 14 0.87 2.78 -11.81
C ASP A 14 1.75 3.86 -11.17
N ALA A 15 1.60 4.12 -9.86
CA ALA A 15 2.43 5.09 -9.16
C ALA A 15 3.92 4.72 -9.17
N LEU A 16 4.24 3.43 -8.93
CA LEU A 16 5.61 2.92 -8.95
C LEU A 16 6.23 3.02 -10.35
N ALA A 17 5.47 2.71 -11.40
CA ALA A 17 5.93 2.85 -12.78
C ALA A 17 6.28 4.31 -13.16
N HIS A 18 5.64 5.29 -12.51
CA HIS A 18 5.92 6.71 -12.69
C HIS A 18 6.92 7.29 -11.66
N GLY A 19 7.51 6.44 -10.81
CA GLY A 19 8.42 6.88 -9.75
C GLY A 19 7.77 7.84 -8.75
N GLN A 20 6.46 7.75 -8.57
CA GLN A 20 5.68 8.60 -7.68
C GLN A 20 5.36 7.85 -6.38
N PRO A 21 5.21 8.57 -5.26
CA PRO A 21 4.57 7.99 -4.09
C PRO A 21 3.11 7.63 -4.41
N TYR A 22 2.61 6.55 -3.80
CA TYR A 22 1.21 6.19 -3.81
C TYR A 22 0.56 6.46 -2.46
N GLU A 23 -0.75 6.72 -2.48
CA GLU A 23 -1.57 6.87 -1.29
C GLU A 23 -2.89 6.11 -1.49
N LEU A 24 -3.20 5.19 -0.58
CA LEU A 24 -4.28 4.24 -0.74
C LEU A 24 -5.06 4.09 0.57
N VAL A 25 -6.38 4.07 0.49
CA VAL A 25 -7.26 3.62 1.57
C VAL A 25 -7.92 2.33 1.15
N TYR A 26 -7.78 1.27 1.95
CA TYR A 26 -8.35 -0.04 1.64
C TYR A 26 -8.61 -0.86 2.90
N ARG A 27 -9.32 -1.98 2.71
CA ARG A 27 -9.63 -2.89 3.81
C ARG A 27 -8.64 -4.04 3.86
N ILE A 28 -8.16 -4.36 5.05
CA ILE A 28 -7.39 -5.58 5.34
C ILE A 28 -8.21 -6.55 6.17
N ARG A 29 -7.80 -7.83 6.16
CA ARG A 29 -8.26 -8.84 7.10
C ARG A 29 -7.15 -9.13 8.10
N THR A 30 -7.43 -9.00 9.39
CA THR A 30 -6.47 -9.35 10.44
C THR A 30 -6.33 -10.87 10.57
N ALA A 31 -5.31 -11.33 11.28
CA ALA A 31 -5.15 -12.74 11.61
C ALA A 31 -6.33 -13.30 12.43
N GLN A 32 -6.99 -12.43 13.21
CA GLN A 32 -8.19 -12.75 14.00
C GLN A 32 -9.46 -12.80 13.14
N GLY A 33 -9.39 -12.36 11.87
CA GLY A 33 -10.52 -12.37 10.94
C GLY A 33 -11.27 -11.04 10.85
N ASP A 34 -10.90 -10.04 11.65
CA ASP A 34 -11.53 -8.72 11.63
C ASP A 34 -11.20 -7.98 10.33
N VAL A 35 -12.14 -7.14 9.89
CA VAL A 35 -11.92 -6.23 8.76
C VAL A 35 -11.57 -4.85 9.31
N LYS A 36 -10.45 -4.30 8.86
CA LYS A 36 -9.97 -2.96 9.24
C LYS A 36 -9.78 -2.09 8.02
N TRP A 37 -10.05 -0.79 8.17
CA TRP A 37 -9.65 0.20 7.18
C TRP A 37 -8.22 0.66 7.48
N VAL A 38 -7.38 0.64 6.47
CA VAL A 38 -6.03 1.16 6.54
C VAL A 38 -5.81 2.24 5.51
N TRP A 39 -5.04 3.24 5.91
CA TRP A 39 -4.43 4.20 5.01
C TRP A 39 -2.96 3.82 4.86
N GLU A 40 -2.49 3.76 3.62
CA GLU A 40 -1.10 3.46 3.28
C GLU A 40 -0.55 4.57 2.40
N GLN A 41 0.68 4.98 2.70
CA GLN A 41 1.49 5.80 1.80
C GLN A 41 2.86 5.15 1.64
N GLY A 42 3.32 5.01 0.40
CA GLY A 42 4.60 4.38 0.10
C GLY A 42 5.22 4.82 -1.23
N ARG A 43 6.47 4.44 -1.45
CA ARG A 43 7.24 4.70 -2.68
C ARG A 43 8.31 3.63 -2.89
N ALA A 44 8.74 3.46 -4.14
CA ALA A 44 9.99 2.73 -4.42
C ALA A 44 11.20 3.60 -4.03
N VAL A 45 12.16 2.99 -3.34
CA VAL A 45 13.45 3.59 -2.97
C VAL A 45 14.56 2.68 -3.48
N PRO A 46 15.53 3.20 -4.26
CA PRO A 46 16.67 2.42 -4.71
C PRO A 46 17.58 2.06 -3.53
N VAL A 47 18.05 0.82 -3.50
CA VAL A 47 19.05 0.38 -2.52
C VAL A 47 20.45 0.63 -3.09
N PRO A 48 21.25 1.52 -2.48
CA PRO A 48 22.55 1.88 -3.02
C PRO A 48 23.47 0.67 -3.19
N GLY A 49 23.95 0.44 -4.41
CA GLY A 49 24.90 -0.63 -4.72
C GLY A 49 24.28 -2.01 -4.95
N GLU A 50 22.97 -2.19 -4.76
CA GLU A 50 22.34 -3.51 -4.87
C GLU A 50 21.53 -3.71 -6.17
N GLY A 51 21.28 -2.64 -6.93
CA GLY A 51 20.64 -2.74 -8.26
C GLY A 51 19.15 -3.09 -8.23
N PHE A 52 18.53 -3.04 -7.05
CA PHE A 52 17.08 -3.20 -6.87
C PHE A 52 16.50 -2.07 -6.00
N GLU A 53 15.17 -1.98 -6.01
CA GLU A 53 14.39 -1.04 -5.22
C GLU A 53 13.61 -1.78 -4.14
N VAL A 54 13.37 -1.11 -3.02
CA VAL A 54 12.49 -1.56 -1.94
C VAL A 54 11.29 -0.64 -1.84
N LEU A 55 10.16 -1.18 -1.37
CA LEU A 55 9.02 -0.35 -1.00
C LEU A 55 9.22 0.17 0.43
N GLU A 56 9.34 1.48 0.55
CA GLU A 56 9.32 2.19 1.82
C GLU A 56 7.95 2.85 1.97
N GLY A 57 7.30 2.65 3.11
CA GLY A 57 5.99 3.20 3.36
C GLY A 57 5.51 2.97 4.77
N LEU A 58 4.33 3.49 5.05
CA LEU A 58 3.68 3.41 6.35
C LEU A 58 2.21 3.02 6.18
N VAL A 59 1.74 2.14 7.05
CA VAL A 59 0.36 1.64 7.07
C VAL A 59 -0.24 1.99 8.42
N LEU A 60 -1.32 2.79 8.41
CA LEU A 60 -2.03 3.22 9.61
C LEU A 60 -3.44 2.63 9.64
N ASP A 61 -3.83 2.12 10.80
CA ASP A 61 -5.21 1.74 11.07
C ASP A 61 -6.07 3.00 11.19
N VAL A 62 -7.02 3.17 10.27
CA VAL A 62 -7.97 4.30 10.23
C VAL A 62 -9.40 3.80 10.43
N THR A 63 -9.58 2.61 11.01
CA THR A 63 -10.91 2.00 11.23
C THR A 63 -11.85 2.91 12.01
N ALA A 64 -11.35 3.73 12.95
CA ALA A 64 -12.20 4.65 13.73
C ALA A 64 -12.76 5.84 12.91
N ALA A 65 -12.23 6.10 11.72
CA ALA A 65 -12.65 7.22 10.86
C ALA A 65 -13.64 6.79 9.74
N HIS A 66 -14.03 5.50 9.70
CA HIS A 66 -14.88 4.88 8.68
C HIS A 66 -15.97 4.02 9.31
#